data_AF-C3Z3Q9-F1
#
_entry.id   AF-C3Z3Q9-F1
#
_cell.length_a   1.000
_cell.length_b   1.000
_cell.length_c   1.000
_cell.angle_alpha   90.00
_cell.angle_beta   90.00
_cell.angle_gamma   90.00
#
_symmetry.space_group_name_H-M   'P 1'
#
loop_
_entity.id
_entity.type
_entity.pdbx_description
1 polymer ?
#
loop_
_entity_poly.entity_id
_entity_poly.type
_entity_poly.pdbx_seq_one_letter_code
_entity_poly.pdbx_strand_id
1 'polypeptide(L)'
;MTVDSSTPGVFDCDFETDLCGWTQDSEDDFDWTRHEGSTDTGNTGPPYDHTMGNENGHYMYIETSSPRVAGDRALLYSPTVSTACTMYLHFWYHMYGSAIETLNVYVRTDSSPPAVPVFTRTGEQGNQWL
;
A
#
# COMPACT_ATOMS: atom_id res chain seq x y z
N MET A 1 -15.91 -0.82 27.51
CA MET A 1 -16.51 0.29 26.76
C MET A 1 -16.24 0.00 25.30
N THR A 2 -17.18 -0.66 24.64
CA THR A 2 -17.06 -1.07 23.23
C THR A 2 -17.49 0.11 22.37
N VAL A 3 -16.53 0.77 21.71
CA VAL A 3 -16.82 1.66 20.59
C VAL A 3 -16.99 0.77 19.37
N ASP A 4 -18.24 0.65 18.93
CA ASP A 4 -18.61 0.09 17.63
C ASP A 4 -18.16 1.10 16.56
N SER A 5 -17.15 0.72 15.77
CA SER A 5 -16.39 1.60 14.87
C SER A 5 -16.95 1.57 13.45
N SER A 6 -18.17 2.07 13.26
CA SER A 6 -18.79 2.13 11.91
C SER A 6 -18.56 3.46 11.18
N THR A 7 -17.73 4.35 11.72
CA THR A 7 -17.34 5.60 11.03
C THR A 7 -15.86 5.53 10.72
N PRO A 8 -15.47 5.46 9.43
CA PRO A 8 -14.08 5.56 9.02
C PRO A 8 -13.45 6.82 9.60
N GLY A 9 -12.28 6.66 10.20
CA GLY A 9 -11.45 7.78 10.62
C GLY A 9 -11.00 8.62 9.43
N VAL A 10 -10.58 9.85 9.69
CA VAL A 10 -10.13 10.80 8.63
C VAL A 10 -8.91 10.30 7.84
N PHE A 11 -8.21 9.29 8.36
CA PHE A 11 -7.04 8.67 7.71
C PHE A 11 -7.32 7.25 7.19
N ASP A 12 -8.52 6.72 7.41
CA ASP A 12 -8.89 5.41 6.93
C ASP A 12 -9.10 5.49 5.41
N CYS A 13 -8.53 4.54 4.69
CA CYS A 13 -8.68 4.48 3.24
C CYS A 13 -8.77 3.02 2.80
N ASP A 14 -9.92 2.66 2.25
CA ASP A 14 -10.17 1.39 1.58
C ASP A 14 -9.92 1.47 0.06
N PHE A 15 -9.65 2.68 -0.44
CA PHE A 15 -9.45 2.99 -1.85
C PHE A 15 -10.69 2.76 -2.73
N GLU A 16 -11.90 2.61 -2.19
CA GLU A 16 -13.06 2.23 -3.02
C GLU A 16 -13.64 3.36 -3.85
N THR A 17 -13.36 4.61 -3.50
CA THR A 17 -13.81 5.79 -4.26
C THR A 17 -12.66 6.60 -4.82
N ASP A 18 -11.63 6.85 -4.02
CA ASP A 18 -10.47 7.66 -4.38
C ASP A 18 -9.26 7.26 -3.52
N LEU A 19 -8.23 8.11 -3.48
CA LEU A 19 -7.03 7.87 -2.67
C LEU A 19 -7.15 8.40 -1.23
N CYS A 20 -8.30 8.91 -0.80
CA CYS A 20 -8.53 9.46 0.54
C CYS A 20 -7.49 10.51 0.97
N GLY A 21 -6.94 11.26 0.00
CA GLY A 21 -5.89 12.26 0.21
C GLY A 21 -4.45 11.70 0.27
N TRP A 22 -4.25 10.39 0.09
CA TRP A 22 -2.94 9.85 -0.20
C TRP A 22 -2.44 10.38 -1.55
N THR A 23 -1.16 10.66 -1.65
CA THR A 23 -0.53 11.21 -2.86
C THR A 23 0.67 10.39 -3.26
N GLN A 24 0.82 10.20 -4.56
CA GLN A 24 1.95 9.51 -5.15
C GLN A 24 3.11 10.47 -5.39
N ASP A 25 4.34 9.98 -5.35
CA ASP A 25 5.50 10.76 -5.74
C ASP A 25 5.74 10.66 -7.25
N SER A 26 5.48 11.74 -7.99
CA SER A 26 5.66 11.73 -9.45
C SER A 26 7.12 11.88 -9.90
N GLU A 27 8.06 12.05 -8.97
CA GLU A 27 9.50 12.21 -9.27
C GLU A 27 10.32 10.95 -8.99
N ASP A 28 9.67 9.85 -8.58
CA ASP A 28 10.33 8.56 -8.38
C ASP A 28 10.42 7.73 -9.67
N ASP A 29 10.74 6.44 -9.56
CA ASP A 29 11.02 5.60 -10.73
C ASP A 29 9.73 5.08 -11.41
N PHE A 30 8.60 5.06 -10.67
CA PHE A 30 7.25 4.72 -11.13
C PHE A 30 6.18 4.87 -10.04
N ASP A 31 4.94 5.00 -10.49
CA ASP A 31 3.81 5.24 -9.60
C ASP A 31 3.11 3.96 -9.10
N TRP A 32 2.52 4.07 -7.92
CA TRP A 32 1.43 3.17 -7.52
C TRP A 32 0.21 3.40 -8.42
N THR A 33 -0.65 2.40 -8.55
CA THR A 33 -1.89 2.52 -9.31
C THR A 33 -3.04 1.99 -8.49
N ARG A 34 -4.15 2.72 -8.48
CA ARG A 34 -5.41 2.20 -7.92
C ARG A 34 -5.98 1.20 -8.91
N HIS A 35 -5.93 -0.08 -8.54
CA HIS A 35 -6.24 -1.21 -9.41
C HIS A 35 -7.44 -1.98 -8.88
N GLU A 36 -8.18 -2.63 -9.78
CA GLU A 36 -9.29 -3.53 -9.46
C GLU A 36 -9.07 -4.89 -10.13
N GLY A 37 -9.56 -5.97 -9.50
CA GLY A 37 -9.41 -7.33 -10.02
C GLY A 37 -7.96 -7.86 -9.99
N SER A 38 -7.67 -8.79 -10.90
CA SER A 38 -6.39 -9.51 -10.96
C SER A 38 -5.26 -8.66 -11.54
N THR A 39 -4.03 -8.92 -11.14
CA THR A 39 -2.84 -8.28 -11.72
C THR A 39 -2.56 -8.76 -13.14
N ASP A 40 -1.97 -7.90 -13.97
CA ASP A 40 -1.68 -8.19 -15.38
C ASP A 40 -0.69 -9.35 -15.57
N THR A 41 0.27 -9.47 -14.65
CA THR A 41 1.27 -10.53 -14.69
C THR A 41 0.71 -11.84 -14.14
N GLY A 42 1.03 -12.95 -14.81
CA GLY A 42 0.61 -14.29 -14.38
C GLY A 42 1.39 -14.77 -13.15
N ASN A 43 0.72 -15.53 -12.28
CA ASN A 43 1.28 -16.00 -11.00
C ASN A 43 1.74 -14.87 -10.06
N THR A 44 1.04 -13.73 -10.10
CA THR A 44 1.26 -12.62 -9.17
C THR A 44 -0.06 -12.12 -8.60
N GLY A 45 0.05 -11.33 -7.54
CA GLY A 45 -1.01 -10.49 -7.01
C GLY A 45 -2.26 -11.22 -6.51
N PRO A 46 -3.22 -10.45 -6.00
CA PRO A 46 -4.51 -10.98 -5.58
C PRO A 46 -5.48 -11.05 -6.77
N PRO A 47 -6.50 -11.93 -6.72
CA PRO A 47 -7.60 -11.91 -7.68
C PRO A 47 -8.56 -10.74 -7.46
N TYR A 48 -8.60 -10.18 -6.25
CA TYR A 48 -9.48 -9.10 -5.81
C TYR A 48 -8.95 -8.42 -4.54
N ASP A 49 -9.42 -7.21 -4.27
CA ASP A 49 -9.07 -6.46 -3.07
C ASP A 49 -9.48 -7.16 -1.76
N HIS A 50 -8.94 -6.69 -0.63
CA HIS A 50 -9.27 -7.23 0.68
C HIS A 50 -10.64 -6.79 1.22
N THR A 51 -11.07 -5.56 0.91
CA THR A 51 -12.25 -4.90 1.47
C THR A 51 -13.55 -5.49 0.92
N MET A 52 -13.72 -5.48 -0.42
CA MET A 52 -14.92 -6.01 -1.06
C MET A 52 -14.83 -7.50 -1.36
N GLY A 53 -13.62 -8.04 -1.50
CA GLY A 53 -13.40 -9.47 -1.75
C GLY A 53 -13.95 -9.93 -3.11
N ASN A 54 -14.05 -9.02 -4.07
CA ASN A 54 -14.51 -9.29 -5.44
C ASN A 54 -13.85 -8.35 -6.46
N GLU A 55 -14.08 -8.63 -7.75
CA GLU A 55 -13.38 -7.96 -8.86
C GLU A 55 -13.60 -6.44 -8.97
N ASN A 56 -14.61 -5.88 -8.30
CA ASN A 56 -14.92 -4.44 -8.36
C ASN A 56 -14.32 -3.64 -7.19
N GLY A 57 -13.68 -4.31 -6.23
CA GLY A 57 -13.02 -3.63 -5.14
C GLY A 57 -11.60 -3.22 -5.52
N HIS A 58 -11.09 -2.21 -4.82
CA HIS A 58 -9.88 -1.51 -5.24
C HIS A 58 -8.76 -1.62 -4.22
N TYR A 59 -7.53 -1.66 -4.73
CA TYR A 59 -6.33 -1.65 -3.92
C TYR A 59 -5.22 -0.84 -4.59
N MET A 60 -4.23 -0.42 -3.81
CA MET A 60 -3.03 0.19 -4.35
C MET A 60 -2.05 -0.90 -4.81
N TYR A 61 -1.62 -0.78 -6.05
CA TYR A 61 -0.85 -1.78 -6.78
C TYR A 61 0.43 -1.19 -7.36
N ILE A 62 1.47 -2.03 -7.43
CA ILE A 62 2.65 -1.80 -8.24
C ILE A 62 2.97 -3.05 -9.07
N GLU A 63 3.22 -2.87 -10.36
CA GLU A 63 3.76 -3.92 -11.21
C GLU A 63 5.27 -4.03 -10.97
N THR A 64 5.74 -5.21 -10.57
CA THR A 64 7.15 -5.46 -10.23
C THR A 64 7.90 -6.22 -11.32
N SER A 65 7.19 -6.72 -12.33
CA SER A 65 7.80 -7.40 -13.46
C SER A 65 8.42 -6.41 -14.46
N SER A 66 9.06 -6.97 -15.50
CA SER A 66 9.72 -6.19 -16.55
C SER A 66 8.79 -5.10 -17.11
N PRO A 67 9.26 -3.84 -17.21
CA PRO A 67 10.66 -3.43 -17.26
C PRO A 67 11.25 -3.00 -15.92
N ARG A 68 10.57 -3.21 -14.78
CA ARG A 68 11.13 -2.85 -13.47
C ARG A 68 12.43 -3.59 -13.20
N VAL A 69 13.35 -2.91 -12.51
CA VAL A 69 14.62 -3.49 -12.06
C VAL A 69 14.80 -3.28 -10.55
N ALA A 70 15.63 -4.13 -9.94
CA ALA A 70 15.93 -4.04 -8.52
C ALA A 70 16.51 -2.65 -8.18
N GLY A 71 15.86 -1.97 -7.25
CA GLY A 71 16.22 -0.61 -6.82
C GLY A 71 15.29 0.48 -7.35
N ASP A 72 14.44 0.20 -8.35
CA ASP A 72 13.35 1.11 -8.71
C ASP A 72 12.41 1.27 -7.52
N ARG A 73 11.90 2.49 -7.30
CA ARG A 73 11.03 2.82 -6.17
C ARG A 73 9.77 3.54 -6.62
N ALA A 74 8.68 3.20 -5.92
CA ALA A 74 7.39 3.87 -5.95
C ALA A 74 7.02 4.31 -4.54
N LEU A 75 6.74 5.58 -4.33
CA LEU A 75 6.46 6.20 -3.05
C LEU A 75 5.01 6.67 -2.98
N LEU A 76 4.32 6.23 -1.94
CA LEU A 76 2.95 6.64 -1.62
C LEU A 76 2.96 7.34 -0.25
N TYR A 77 2.48 8.58 -0.22
CA TYR A 77 2.43 9.41 0.97
C TYR A 77 1.02 9.51 1.53
N SER A 78 0.88 9.29 2.83
CA SER A 78 -0.37 9.58 3.53
C SER A 78 -0.61 11.09 3.63
N PRO A 79 -1.85 11.52 3.91
CA PRO A 79 -2.08 12.85 4.45
C PRO A 79 -1.17 13.12 5.67
N THR A 80 -0.85 14.40 5.89
CA THR A 80 -0.06 14.79 7.06
C THR A 80 -0.85 14.53 8.34
N VAL A 81 -0.23 13.79 9.26
CA VAL A 81 -0.82 13.47 10.56
C VAL A 81 -0.36 14.49 11.59
N SER A 82 -1.25 15.41 11.99
CA SER A 82 -0.98 16.42 13.02
C SER A 82 -1.81 16.16 14.27
N THR A 83 -1.34 15.29 15.16
CA THR A 83 -2.04 14.94 16.41
C THR A 83 -1.09 14.87 17.60
N ALA A 84 -1.64 15.11 18.80
CA ALA A 84 -0.94 14.91 20.08
C ALA A 84 -1.10 13.48 20.63
N CYS A 85 -1.90 12.64 19.97
CA CYS A 85 -2.18 11.27 20.39
C CYS A 85 -1.28 10.26 19.68
N THR A 86 -0.99 9.14 20.34
CA THR A 86 -0.38 7.98 19.68
C THR A 86 -1.34 7.39 18.65
N MET A 87 -0.84 7.10 17.46
CA MET A 87 -1.58 6.45 16.38
C MET A 87 -0.96 5.10 16.05
N TYR A 88 -1.80 4.19 15.54
CA TYR A 88 -1.41 2.88 15.05
C TYR A 88 -1.79 2.80 13.58
N LEU A 89 -0.83 2.44 12.74
CA LEU A 89 -1.09 2.15 11.34
C LEU A 89 -1.42 0.66 11.22
N HIS A 90 -2.63 0.38 10.74
CA HIS A 90 -3.05 -0.95 10.33
C HIS A 90 -3.29 -0.91 8.83
N PHE A 91 -2.74 -1.89 8.11
CA PHE A 91 -2.89 -2.00 6.66
C PHE A 91 -2.77 -3.46 6.27
N TRP A 92 -3.40 -3.80 5.14
CA TRP A 92 -3.26 -5.09 4.49
C TRP A 92 -2.22 -5.00 3.38
N TYR A 93 -1.48 -6.07 3.14
CA TYR A 93 -0.58 -6.18 1.98
C TYR A 93 -0.70 -7.55 1.32
N HIS A 94 -0.46 -7.59 0.01
CA HIS A 94 -0.37 -8.83 -0.77
C HIS A 94 0.92 -8.79 -1.58
N MET A 95 1.79 -9.77 -1.35
CA MET A 95 3.15 -9.81 -1.88
C MET A 95 3.39 -11.19 -2.48
N TYR A 96 2.79 -11.46 -3.65
CA TYR A 96 2.89 -12.74 -4.34
C TYR A 96 3.47 -12.57 -5.73
N GLY A 97 4.53 -13.33 -6.03
CA GLY A 97 5.24 -13.29 -7.30
C GLY A 97 6.75 -13.43 -7.13
N SER A 98 7.43 -13.97 -8.13
CA SER A 98 8.88 -14.19 -8.06
C SER A 98 9.72 -12.92 -8.17
N ALA A 99 9.14 -11.84 -8.70
CA ALA A 99 9.78 -10.52 -8.83
C ALA A 99 9.45 -9.58 -7.66
N ILE A 100 8.74 -10.06 -6.64
CA ILE A 100 8.41 -9.25 -5.46
C ILE A 100 9.69 -8.89 -4.73
N GLU A 101 9.86 -7.60 -4.48
CA GLU A 101 10.98 -7.04 -3.75
C GLU A 101 10.55 -6.60 -2.34
N THR A 102 10.84 -5.37 -1.93
CA THR A 102 10.67 -4.91 -0.56
C THR A 102 9.58 -3.87 -0.42
N LEU A 103 8.65 -4.08 0.53
CA LEU A 103 7.72 -3.08 1.01
C LEU A 103 8.26 -2.49 2.33
N ASN A 104 8.46 -1.18 2.35
CA ASN A 104 8.88 -0.44 3.54
C ASN A 104 7.84 0.61 3.94
N VAL A 105 7.64 0.78 5.25
CA VAL A 105 6.87 1.90 5.80
C VAL A 105 7.78 2.76 6.65
N TYR A 106 7.69 4.07 6.44
CA TYR A 106 8.48 5.07 7.16
C TYR A 106 7.55 6.06 7.86
N VAL A 107 7.98 6.54 9.04
CA VAL A 107 7.38 7.71 9.67
C VAL A 107 8.26 8.91 9.32
N ARG A 108 7.74 9.81 8.50
CA ARG A 108 8.47 10.98 8.01
C ARG A 108 8.06 12.23 8.78
N THR A 109 9.00 12.88 9.47
CA THR A 109 8.81 14.17 10.15
C THR A 109 9.35 15.36 9.37
N ASP A 110 10.30 15.12 8.48
CA ASP A 110 11.01 16.14 7.69
C ASP A 110 10.82 15.88 6.17
N SER A 111 11.52 16.61 5.31
CA SER A 111 11.41 16.41 3.85
C SER A 111 11.95 15.06 3.36
N SER A 112 12.82 14.39 4.14
CA SER A 112 13.41 13.10 3.79
C SER A 112 12.92 11.99 4.73
N PRO A 113 12.69 10.76 4.23
CA PRO A 113 12.36 9.63 5.09
C PRO A 113 13.56 9.28 5.99
N PRO A 114 13.32 8.81 7.23
CA PRO A 114 14.38 8.34 8.11
C PRO A 114 15.10 7.13 7.51
N ALA A 115 16.35 6.92 7.93
CA ALA A 115 17.19 5.82 7.42
C ALA A 115 16.65 4.42 7.74
N VAL A 116 15.81 4.28 8.77
CA VAL A 116 15.29 2.99 9.24
C VAL A 116 13.78 2.95 9.10
N PRO A 117 13.20 1.95 8.39
CA PRO A 117 11.76 1.79 8.29
C PRO A 117 11.16 1.26 9.60
N VAL A 118 9.92 1.63 9.89
CA VAL A 118 9.15 1.09 11.03
C VAL A 118 8.52 -0.27 10.73
N PHE A 119 8.35 -0.59 9.43
CA PHE A 119 7.93 -1.89 8.96
C PHE A 119 8.67 -2.22 7.66
N THR A 120 9.07 -3.48 7.52
CA THR A 120 9.67 -4.00 6.29
C THR A 120 9.22 -5.44 6.04
N ARG A 121 8.95 -5.76 4.77
CA ARG A 121 8.75 -7.12 4.25
C ARG A 121 9.46 -7.23 2.92
N THR A 122 10.08 -8.38 2.67
CA THR A 122 10.90 -8.61 1.47
C THR A 122 10.56 -9.97 0.88
N GLY A 123 10.41 -10.01 -0.44
CA GLY A 123 10.12 -11.22 -1.19
C GLY A 123 8.66 -11.65 -1.09
N GLU A 124 8.37 -12.81 -1.66
CA GLU A 124 7.05 -13.42 -1.68
C GLU A 124 6.58 -13.84 -0.26
N GLN A 125 5.31 -13.55 0.07
CA GLN A 125 4.70 -13.76 1.39
C GLN A 125 3.49 -14.71 1.34
N GLY A 126 3.28 -15.40 0.22
CA GLY A 126 2.11 -16.23 -0.04
C GLY A 126 1.05 -15.51 -0.89
N ASN A 127 0.21 -16.30 -1.55
CA ASN A 127 -0.95 -15.81 -2.28
C ASN A 127 -2.14 -15.55 -1.34
N GLN A 128 -2.03 -14.55 -0.47
CA GLN A 128 -3.07 -14.12 0.47
C GLN A 128 -2.84 -12.68 0.93
N TRP A 129 -3.90 -12.01 1.35
CA TRP A 129 -3.81 -10.74 2.07
C TRP A 129 -3.34 -10.98 3.51
N LEU A 130 -2.37 -10.20 3.97
CA LEU A 130 -1.74 -10.27 5.30
C LEU A 130 -1.74 -8.94 6.05
#